data_AF-A0A0K0EE73-F1
#
_entry.id   AF-A0A0K0EE73-F1
#
_cell.length_a   1.000
_cell.length_b   1.000
_cell.length_c   1.000
_cell.angle_alpha   90.00
_cell.angle_beta   90.00
_cell.angle_gamma   90.00
#
_symmetry.space_group_name_H-M   'P 1'
#
loop_
_entity.id
_entity.type
_entity.pdbx_description
1 polymer ?
#
loop_
_entity_poly.entity_id
_entity_poly.type
_entity_poly.pdbx_seq_one_letter_code
_entity_poly.pdbx_strand_id
1 'polypeptide(L)'
;MLIRIIFSVIRVQSISVQGYLKCNNKPASDVTVKLYDKDTFTFDDLMAKDKTDSRGYFRLTGNEKEMTKIDPELVIHNTCDSKLGRFSMKRIKVKIPKSYITNGPIPSKTFDIGTMELAGKIK
;
A
#
# COMPACT_ATOMS: atom_id res chain seq x y z
N MET A 1 18.86 36.25 -21.20
CA MET A 1 18.50 34.83 -20.98
C MET A 1 18.02 34.69 -19.55
N LEU A 2 16.71 34.84 -19.28
CA LEU A 2 16.19 34.51 -17.94
C LEU A 2 16.23 32.99 -17.80
N ILE A 3 17.14 32.49 -16.96
CA ILE A 3 17.05 31.13 -16.45
C ILE A 3 15.75 31.09 -15.67
N ARG A 4 14.70 30.54 -16.29
CA ARG A 4 13.52 30.10 -15.54
C ARG A 4 14.02 29.01 -14.63
N ILE A 5 14.32 29.35 -13.38
CA ILE A 5 14.41 28.38 -12.30
C ILE A 5 13.00 27.79 -12.26
N ILE A 6 12.81 26.66 -12.95
CA ILE A 6 11.60 25.88 -12.83
C ILE A 6 11.68 25.37 -11.40
N PHE A 7 11.10 26.12 -10.46
CA PHE A 7 10.77 25.58 -9.16
C PHE A 7 9.85 24.41 -9.49
N SER A 8 10.40 23.20 -9.48
CA SER A 8 9.61 22.00 -9.65
C SER A 8 8.54 22.03 -8.57
N VAL A 9 7.31 22.28 -8.98
CA VAL A 9 6.18 22.46 -8.06
C VAL A 9 5.99 21.12 -7.36
N ILE A 10 6.30 21.07 -6.07
CA ILE A 10 6.02 19.88 -5.26
C ILE A 10 4.49 19.73 -5.20
N ARG A 11 3.98 18.55 -5.55
CA ARG A 11 2.54 18.30 -5.67
C ARG A 11 2.10 17.32 -4.58
N VAL A 12 0.92 17.55 -4.04
CA VAL A 12 0.26 16.52 -3.24
C VAL A 12 -0.35 15.50 -4.19
N GLN A 13 -0.09 14.23 -3.94
CA GLN A 13 -0.66 13.09 -4.66
C GLN A 13 -1.28 12.13 -3.66
N SER A 14 -2.35 11.46 -4.05
CA SER A 14 -3.08 10.56 -3.16
C SER A 14 -3.45 9.26 -3.84
N ILE A 15 -3.64 8.23 -3.03
CA ILE A 15 -4.10 6.92 -3.50
C ILE A 15 -4.97 6.23 -2.46
N SER A 16 -5.91 5.42 -2.93
CA SER A 16 -6.72 4.51 -2.11
C SER A 16 -6.58 3.10 -2.63
N VAL A 17 -6.43 2.12 -1.73
CA VAL A 17 -6.37 0.69 -2.03
C VAL A 17 -7.25 -0.09 -1.07
N GLN A 18 -7.93 -1.12 -1.56
CA GLN A 18 -8.77 -2.01 -0.76
C GLN A 18 -8.60 -3.48 -1.19
N GLY A 19 -9.13 -4.38 -0.39
CA GLY A 19 -9.28 -5.79 -0.74
C GLY A 19 -9.65 -6.65 0.45
N TYR A 20 -9.64 -7.96 0.24
CA TYR A 20 -9.90 -8.99 1.24
C TYR A 20 -8.70 -9.93 1.38
N LEU A 21 -8.33 -10.27 2.59
CA LEU A 21 -7.29 -11.26 2.88
C LEU A 21 -7.92 -12.52 3.49
N LYS A 22 -7.45 -13.68 3.04
CA LYS A 22 -7.81 -15.00 3.56
C LYS A 22 -6.57 -15.73 4.09
N CYS A 23 -6.78 -16.60 5.06
CA CYS A 23 -5.81 -17.56 5.54
C CYS A 23 -6.51 -18.92 5.62
N ASN A 24 -6.08 -19.87 4.79
CA ASN A 24 -6.69 -21.20 4.69
C ASN A 24 -8.20 -21.12 4.40
N ASN A 25 -8.57 -20.34 3.37
CA ASN A 25 -9.95 -20.06 2.94
C ASN A 25 -10.86 -19.34 3.95
N LYS A 26 -10.35 -18.95 5.12
CA LYS A 26 -11.07 -18.16 6.13
C LYS A 26 -10.66 -16.70 6.09
N PRO A 27 -11.54 -15.75 6.42
CA PRO A 27 -11.16 -14.35 6.61
C PRO A 27 -9.93 -14.19 7.52
N ALA A 28 -8.90 -13.50 7.04
CA ALA A 28 -7.71 -13.20 7.83
C ALA A 28 -7.88 -11.84 8.51
N SER A 29 -8.37 -11.84 9.75
CA SER A 29 -8.53 -10.63 10.58
C SER A 29 -7.24 -10.23 11.28
N ASP A 30 -7.15 -8.97 11.73
CA ASP A 30 -6.00 -8.39 12.45
C ASP A 30 -4.66 -8.39 11.67
N VAL A 31 -4.69 -8.63 10.35
CA VAL A 31 -3.50 -8.58 9.49
C VAL A 31 -3.11 -7.13 9.26
N THR A 32 -1.88 -6.77 9.62
CA THR A 32 -1.38 -5.41 9.39
C THR A 32 -1.12 -5.18 7.91
N VAL A 33 -1.65 -4.09 7.39
CA VAL A 33 -1.45 -3.62 6.02
C VAL A 33 -0.91 -2.20 6.06
N LYS A 34 0.04 -1.91 5.18
CA LYS A 34 0.68 -0.60 5.09
C LYS A 34 0.75 -0.16 3.65
N LEU A 35 0.52 1.12 3.42
CA LEU A 35 0.66 1.76 2.13
C LEU A 35 1.89 2.66 2.19
N TYR A 36 2.83 2.41 1.29
CA TYR A 36 4.06 3.18 1.16
C TYR A 36 4.10 3.90 -0.18
N ASP A 37 4.75 5.06 -0.19
CA ASP A 37 5.41 5.55 -1.39
C ASP A 37 6.82 4.98 -1.44
N LYS A 38 7.20 4.36 -2.56
CA LYS A 38 8.48 3.70 -2.70
C LYS A 38 9.48 4.63 -3.38
N ASP A 39 10.60 4.84 -2.70
CA ASP A 39 11.66 5.70 -3.19
C ASP A 39 12.84 4.91 -3.76
N THR A 40 13.54 5.52 -4.72
CA THR A 40 14.73 4.90 -5.34
C THR A 40 16.01 5.22 -4.57
N PHE A 41 16.13 6.41 -3.98
CA PHE A 41 17.36 6.91 -3.35
C PHE A 41 17.18 7.35 -1.89
N THR A 42 15.95 7.30 -1.38
CA THR A 42 15.55 7.68 -0.01
C THR A 42 14.80 6.53 0.66
N PHE A 43 14.30 6.75 1.88
CA PHE A 43 13.50 5.76 2.59
C PHE A 43 12.06 5.80 2.10
N ASP A 44 11.43 4.62 1.95
CA ASP A 44 10.01 4.51 1.61
C ASP A 44 9.13 5.25 2.63
N ASP A 45 8.30 6.18 2.17
CA ASP A 45 7.43 7.00 3.00
C ASP A 45 6.13 6.25 3.35
N LEU A 46 5.80 6.19 4.65
CA LEU A 46 4.57 5.55 5.11
C LEU A 46 3.38 6.50 4.94
N MET A 47 2.52 6.23 3.95
CA MET A 47 1.35 7.05 3.68
C MET A 47 0.14 6.66 4.55
N ALA A 48 -0.05 5.37 4.82
CA ALA A 48 -1.14 4.87 5.66
C ALA A 48 -0.85 3.48 6.23
N LYS A 49 -1.51 3.14 7.35
CA LYS A 49 -1.44 1.83 7.98
C LYS A 49 -2.79 1.50 8.61
N ASP A 50 -3.22 0.25 8.46
CA ASP A 50 -4.41 -0.26 9.14
C ASP A 50 -4.29 -1.78 9.37
N LYS A 51 -5.35 -2.40 9.85
CA LYS A 51 -5.52 -3.84 9.98
C LYS A 51 -6.80 -4.30 9.29
N THR A 52 -6.82 -5.56 8.86
CA THR A 52 -8.03 -6.17 8.34
C THR A 52 -9.10 -6.36 9.41
N ASP A 53 -10.37 -6.15 9.03
CA ASP A 53 -11.54 -6.37 9.89
C ASP A 53 -11.85 -7.88 10.09
N SER A 54 -12.95 -8.18 10.79
CA SER A 54 -13.40 -9.57 11.03
C SER A 54 -13.75 -10.35 9.76
N ARG A 55 -13.97 -9.67 8.63
CA ARG A 55 -14.22 -10.25 7.31
C ARG A 55 -12.96 -10.31 6.46
N GLY A 56 -11.80 -9.93 7.00
CA GLY A 56 -10.53 -9.87 6.28
C GLY A 56 -10.43 -8.66 5.35
N TYR A 57 -11.39 -7.72 5.41
CA TYR A 57 -11.41 -6.54 4.56
C TYR A 57 -10.47 -5.47 5.09
N PHE A 58 -9.81 -4.75 4.18
CA PHE A 58 -9.07 -3.54 4.51
C PHE A 58 -9.32 -2.46 3.45
N ARG A 59 -9.13 -1.20 3.86
CA ARG A 59 -9.00 -0.07 2.94
C ARG A 59 -8.01 0.93 3.52
N LEU A 60 -6.99 1.28 2.74
CA LEU A 60 -6.08 2.37 3.07
C LEU A 60 -6.28 3.53 2.12
N THR A 61 -6.18 4.73 2.64
CA THR A 61 -6.13 5.97 1.89
C THR A 61 -4.99 6.80 2.45
N GLY A 62 -4.10 7.26 1.58
CA GLY A 62 -2.96 8.07 1.96
C GLY A 62 -2.65 9.12 0.89
N ASN A 63 -1.86 10.11 1.28
CA ASN A 63 -1.33 11.12 0.37
C ASN A 63 0.10 11.47 0.76
N GLU A 64 0.89 11.91 -0.21
CA GLU A 64 2.27 12.34 -0.02
C GLU A 64 2.53 13.60 -0.86
N LYS A 65 3.45 14.44 -0.39
CA LYS A 65 3.88 15.65 -1.07
C LYS A 65 5.22 15.36 -1.78
N GLU A 66 5.14 15.10 -3.07
CA GLU A 66 6.28 14.66 -3.87
C GLU A 66 6.45 15.49 -5.15
N MET A 67 7.68 15.61 -5.62
CA MET A 67 7.98 16.32 -6.87
C MET A 67 7.69 15.46 -8.10
N THR A 68 8.00 14.16 -8.02
CA THR A 68 7.74 13.20 -9.11
C THR A 68 6.43 12.47 -8.88
N LYS A 69 6.19 11.34 -9.55
CA LYS A 69 5.00 10.53 -9.29
C LYS A 69 5.34 9.46 -8.28
N ILE A 70 4.55 9.43 -7.20
CA ILE A 70 4.63 8.39 -6.17
C ILE A 70 4.67 6.99 -6.81
N ASP A 71 5.37 6.06 -6.17
CA ASP A 71 5.40 4.64 -6.53
C ASP A 71 4.70 3.80 -5.44
N PRO A 72 3.36 3.78 -5.44
CA PRO A 72 2.57 3.25 -4.34
C PRO A 72 2.70 1.73 -4.21
N GLU A 73 3.07 1.26 -3.02
CA GLU A 73 3.26 -0.15 -2.68
C GLU A 73 2.44 -0.52 -1.44
N LEU A 74 1.54 -1.49 -1.58
CA LEU A 74 0.86 -2.12 -0.46
C LEU A 74 1.75 -3.22 0.12
N VAL A 75 2.01 -3.17 1.41
CA VAL A 75 2.78 -4.17 2.16
C VAL A 75 1.87 -4.89 3.15
N ILE A 76 1.66 -6.18 2.93
CA ILE A 76 0.87 -7.05 3.79
C ILE A 76 1.83 -7.82 4.71
N HIS A 77 1.60 -7.70 6.02
CA HIS A 77 2.36 -8.36 7.06
C HIS A 77 1.75 -9.74 7.36
N ASN A 78 2.15 -10.75 6.59
CA ASN A 78 1.58 -12.09 6.62
C ASN A 78 2.16 -12.95 7.75
N THR A 79 1.30 -13.39 8.67
CA THR A 79 1.59 -14.39 9.71
C THR A 79 0.81 -15.70 9.52
N CYS A 80 0.05 -15.85 8.44
CA CYS A 80 -0.61 -17.11 8.09
C CYS A 80 0.44 -18.24 7.98
N ASP A 81 0.13 -19.39 8.55
CA ASP A 81 1.02 -20.56 8.68
C ASP A 81 2.35 -20.31 9.43
N SER A 82 2.53 -19.15 10.08
CA SER A 82 3.73 -18.87 10.87
C SER A 82 3.69 -19.64 12.19
N LYS A 83 4.59 -20.62 12.35
CA LYS A 83 4.78 -21.36 13.61
C LYS A 83 5.20 -20.47 14.79
N LEU A 84 5.84 -19.34 14.51
CA LEU A 84 6.36 -18.40 15.52
C LEU A 84 5.58 -17.06 15.51
N GLY A 85 4.40 -17.01 14.87
CA GLY A 85 3.61 -15.77 14.77
C GLY A 85 4.41 -14.60 14.19
N ARG A 86 4.45 -13.47 14.91
CA ARG A 86 5.11 -12.22 14.49
C ARG A 86 6.64 -12.34 14.31
N PHE A 87 7.29 -13.33 14.93
CA PHE A 87 8.73 -13.54 14.79
C PHE A 87 9.14 -14.09 13.42
N SER A 88 8.21 -14.68 12.65
CA SER A 88 8.43 -15.19 11.30
C SER A 88 7.38 -14.65 10.33
N MET A 89 7.29 -13.32 10.27
CA MET A 89 6.32 -12.61 9.44
C MET A 89 6.89 -12.35 8.04
N LYS A 90 6.20 -12.81 7.01
CA LYS A 90 6.54 -12.51 5.62
C LYS A 90 5.89 -11.20 5.19
N ARG A 91 6.59 -10.42 4.37
CA ARG A 91 6.02 -9.22 3.75
C ARG A 91 5.67 -9.53 2.31
N ILE A 92 4.38 -9.45 1.97
CA ILE A 92 3.92 -9.51 0.58
C ILE A 92 3.80 -8.08 0.10
N LYS A 93 4.45 -7.78 -1.03
CA LYS A 93 4.46 -6.45 -1.65
C LYS A 93 3.58 -6.49 -2.89
N VAL A 94 2.58 -5.62 -2.96
CA VAL A 94 1.70 -5.45 -4.12
C VAL A 94 1.91 -4.05 -4.66
N LYS A 95 2.46 -3.96 -5.87
CA LYS A 95 2.58 -2.69 -6.57
C LYS A 95 1.19 -2.21 -6.99
N ILE A 96 0.84 -0.98 -6.63
CA ILE A 96 -0.42 -0.38 -7.07
C ILE A 96 -0.17 0.36 -8.40
N PRO A 97 -1.00 0.16 -9.43
CA PRO A 97 -0.77 0.81 -10.72
C PRO A 97 -0.80 2.35 -10.59
N LYS A 98 0.18 3.03 -11.19
CA LYS A 98 0.28 4.50 -11.19
C LYS A 98 -0.94 5.19 -11.80
N SER A 99 -1.73 4.47 -12.60
CA SER A 99 -3.01 4.96 -13.11
C SER A 99 -4.01 5.26 -12.00
N TYR A 100 -3.87 4.73 -10.78
CA TYR A 100 -4.75 4.99 -9.62
C TYR A 100 -4.37 6.21 -8.79
N ILE A 101 -3.23 6.85 -9.06
CA ILE A 101 -2.79 8.07 -8.38
C ILE A 101 -3.69 9.24 -8.79
N THR A 102 -4.11 10.03 -7.80
CA THR A 102 -4.85 11.28 -7.99
C THR A 102 -3.96 12.46 -7.63
N ASN A 103 -3.98 13.52 -8.45
CA ASN A 103 -3.40 14.80 -8.09
C ASN A 103 -4.29 15.51 -7.07
N GLY A 104 -3.75 15.83 -5.91
CA GLY A 104 -4.49 16.39 -4.77
C GLY A 104 -4.57 15.42 -3.59
N PRO A 105 -5.06 15.90 -2.43
CA PRO A 105 -5.00 15.17 -1.17
C PRO A 105 -6.01 14.02 -1.06
N ILE A 106 -7.04 14.00 -1.91
CA ILE A 106 -8.15 13.04 -1.82
C ILE A 106 -8.17 12.17 -3.09
N PRO A 107 -8.07 10.83 -2.97
CA PRO A 107 -8.13 9.95 -4.14
C PRO A 107 -9.51 9.98 -4.80
N SER A 108 -9.52 10.05 -6.13
CA SER A 108 -10.76 9.99 -6.92
C SER A 108 -11.20 8.56 -7.25
N LYS A 109 -10.37 7.57 -6.92
CA LYS A 109 -10.59 6.15 -7.19
C LYS A 109 -9.84 5.27 -6.19
N THR A 110 -10.29 4.04 -6.08
CA THR A 110 -9.70 3.02 -5.21
C THR A 110 -9.25 1.84 -6.06
N PHE A 111 -8.00 1.41 -5.90
CA PHE A 111 -7.51 0.16 -6.47
C PHE A 111 -8.00 -1.00 -5.60
N ASP A 112 -8.66 -1.99 -6.21
CA ASP A 112 -9.08 -3.20 -5.51
C ASP A 112 -8.16 -4.36 -5.89
N ILE A 113 -7.49 -4.95 -4.91
CA ILE A 113 -6.64 -6.13 -5.12
C ILE A 113 -7.46 -7.44 -5.22
N GLY A 114 -8.77 -7.37 -5.02
CA GLY A 114 -9.67 -8.51 -4.93
C GLY A 114 -9.50 -9.25 -3.60
N THR A 115 -9.58 -10.59 -3.67
CA THR A 115 -9.34 -11.47 -2.53
C THR A 115 -7.99 -12.18 -2.68
N MET A 116 -7.13 -12.08 -1.68
CA MET A 116 -5.82 -12.73 -1.65
C MET A 116 -5.78 -13.81 -0.59
N GLU A 117 -5.37 -15.02 -0.98
CA GLU A 117 -5.05 -16.12 -0.04
C GLU A 117 -3.61 -15.96 0.44
N LEU A 118 -3.44 -15.92 1.77
CA LEU A 118 -2.16 -15.74 2.45
C LEU A 118 -1.48 -17.06 2.79
N ALA A 119 -2.23 -18.16 2.85
CA ALA A 119 -1.69 -19.49 3.08
C ALA A 119 -0.88 -19.98 1.87
N GLY A 120 0.11 -20.82 2.15
CA GLY A 120 0.95 -21.41 1.11
C GLY A 120 2.10 -20.50 0.62
N LYS A 121 2.81 -20.98 -0.41
CA LYS A 121 3.89 -20.21 -1.05
C LYS A 121 3.26 -19.34 -2.14
N ILE A 122 3.03 -18.07 -1.84
CA ILE A 122 2.88 -17.06 -2.88
C ILE A 122 4.22 -17.04 -3.63
N LYS A 123 4.21 -17.54 -4.87
CA LYS A 123 5.37 -17.58 -5.77
C LYS A 123 5.60 -16.23 -6.42
#